data_AF-A0A837IEW6-F1
#
_entry.id   AF-A0A837IEW6-F1
#
_cell.length_a   1.000
_cell.length_b   1.000
_cell.length_c   1.000
_cell.angle_alpha   90.00
_cell.angle_beta   90.00
_cell.angle_gamma   90.00
#
_symmetry.space_group_name_H-M   'P 1'
#
loop_
_entity.id
_entity.type
_entity.pdbx_description
1 polymer ?
#
loop_
_entity_poly.entity_id
_entity_poly.type
_entity_poly.pdbx_seq_one_letter_code
_entity_poly.pdbx_strand_id
1 'polypeptide(L)'
;MTEPDETSRKAEKQTRLKIEQYITLAEKLSLYLEPIPFSGIDEESLVRLRFTDSQYPGFSTPIDKIITRMEQEGIKITFGTHPGSGNVYVLPYLSNDIENDSISPRHLKLSVDMDEVLKSLILANKASQKVP
;
A
#
# COMPACT_ATOMS: atom_id res chain seq x y z
N MET A 1 3.43 30.53 25.51
CA MET A 1 2.94 29.19 25.09
C MET A 1 1.61 29.43 24.41
N THR A 2 1.59 29.49 23.09
CA THR A 2 0.37 29.66 22.30
C THR A 2 -0.34 28.31 22.27
N GLU A 3 -1.58 28.23 22.74
CA GLU A 3 -2.37 27.02 22.59
C GLU A 3 -2.52 26.68 21.10
N PRO A 4 -2.51 25.39 20.69
CA PRO A 4 -2.79 25.02 19.33
C PRO A 4 -4.20 25.48 18.95
N ASP A 5 -4.31 26.20 17.83
CA ASP A 5 -5.56 26.70 17.26
C ASP A 5 -6.58 25.55 17.09
N GLU A 6 -7.86 25.85 17.29
CA GLU A 6 -8.96 24.86 17.24
C GLU A 6 -9.02 24.17 15.87
N THR A 7 -8.61 24.88 14.82
CA THR A 7 -8.43 24.35 13.46
C THR A 7 -7.36 23.26 13.39
N SER A 8 -6.21 23.45 14.06
CA SER A 8 -5.12 22.46 14.11
C SER A 8 -5.57 21.18 14.82
N ARG A 9 -6.27 21.32 15.96
CA ARG A 9 -6.77 20.15 16.72
C ARG A 9 -7.79 19.33 15.93
N LYS A 10 -8.68 20.00 15.17
CA LYS A 10 -9.66 19.31 14.29
C LYS A 10 -8.97 18.60 13.13
N ALA A 11 -7.98 19.22 12.50
CA ALA A 11 -7.21 18.62 11.41
C ALA A 11 -6.40 17.40 11.89
N GLU A 12 -5.70 17.50 13.01
CA GLU A 12 -4.96 16.39 13.64
C GLU A 12 -5.87 15.21 13.98
N LYS A 13 -7.03 15.48 14.59
CA LYS A 13 -8.02 14.44 14.90
C LYS A 13 -8.54 13.75 13.64
N GLN A 14 -8.81 14.51 12.57
CA GLN A 14 -9.26 13.95 11.30
C GLN A 14 -8.19 13.09 10.62
N THR A 15 -6.93 13.53 10.66
CA THR A 15 -5.79 12.77 10.14
C THR A 15 -5.60 11.47 10.92
N ARG A 16 -5.69 11.51 12.24
CA ARG A 16 -5.57 10.32 13.09
C ARG A 16 -6.67 9.30 12.78
N LEU A 17 -7.91 9.75 12.65
CA LEU A 17 -9.04 8.87 12.28
C LEU A 17 -8.83 8.21 10.91
N LYS A 18 -8.28 8.94 9.91
CA LYS A 18 -7.98 8.37 8.59
C LYS A 18 -6.88 7.30 8.67
N ILE A 19 -5.84 7.52 9.46
CA ILE A 19 -4.76 6.56 9.68
C ILE A 19 -5.28 5.32 10.41
N GLU A 20 -6.07 5.50 11.47
CA GLU A 20 -6.70 4.39 12.21
C GLU A 20 -7.58 3.55 11.28
N GLN A 21 -8.42 4.17 10.44
CA GLN A 21 -9.22 3.47 9.44
C GLN A 21 -8.36 2.70 8.43
N TYR A 22 -7.29 3.33 7.94
CA TYR A 22 -6.37 2.70 7.01
C TYR A 22 -5.69 1.46 7.60
N ILE A 23 -5.23 1.55 8.85
CA ILE A 23 -4.63 0.45 9.59
C ILE A 23 -5.65 -0.67 9.79
N THR A 24 -6.87 -0.36 10.23
CA THR A 24 -7.93 -1.37 10.41
C THR A 24 -8.26 -2.11 9.12
N LEU A 25 -8.26 -1.42 7.97
CA LEU A 25 -8.46 -2.08 6.66
C LEU A 25 -7.31 -3.03 6.33
N ALA A 26 -6.07 -2.59 6.58
CA ALA A 26 -4.88 -3.41 6.35
C ALA A 26 -4.83 -4.63 7.29
N GLU A 27 -5.22 -4.48 8.55
CA GLU A 27 -5.30 -5.57 9.53
C GLU A 27 -6.23 -6.66 9.04
N LYS A 28 -7.44 -6.29 8.60
CA LYS A 28 -8.41 -7.25 8.06
C LYS A 28 -7.85 -8.08 6.90
N LEU A 29 -7.17 -7.42 5.97
CA LEU A 29 -6.59 -8.08 4.80
C LEU A 29 -5.33 -8.89 5.14
N SER A 30 -4.56 -8.49 6.15
CA SER A 30 -3.36 -9.20 6.59
C SER A 30 -3.66 -10.57 7.23
N LEU A 31 -4.91 -10.75 7.69
CA LEU A 31 -5.38 -12.00 8.30
C LEU A 31 -5.88 -13.01 7.26
N TYR A 32 -5.88 -12.67 5.98
CA TYR A 32 -6.33 -13.59 4.93
C TYR A 32 -5.34 -14.77 4.82
N LEU A 33 -5.88 -15.99 4.88
CA LEU A 33 -5.11 -17.23 4.71
C LEU A 33 -5.05 -17.71 3.25
N GLU A 34 -5.68 -16.96 2.35
CA GLU A 34 -5.70 -17.22 0.91
C GLU A 34 -5.13 -16.01 0.17
N PRO A 35 -4.48 -16.23 -0.99
CA PRO A 35 -3.97 -15.15 -1.80
C PRO A 35 -5.09 -14.28 -2.33
N ILE A 36 -4.91 -12.96 -2.23
CA ILE A 36 -5.83 -12.01 -2.83
C ILE A 36 -5.50 -11.92 -4.33
N PRO A 37 -6.48 -11.97 -5.24
CA PRO A 37 -6.22 -11.81 -6.67
C PRO A 37 -5.53 -10.49 -6.99
N PHE A 38 -4.46 -10.57 -7.78
CA PHE A 38 -3.74 -9.38 -8.21
C PHE A 38 -4.50 -8.64 -9.32
N SER A 39 -4.82 -7.37 -9.09
CA SER A 39 -5.57 -6.54 -10.03
C SER A 39 -4.71 -5.82 -11.08
N GLY A 40 -3.39 -6.04 -11.04
CA GLY A 40 -2.41 -5.29 -11.83
C GLY A 40 -1.93 -4.00 -11.16
N ILE A 41 -0.94 -3.35 -11.77
CA ILE A 41 -0.42 -2.05 -11.34
C ILE A 41 -1.06 -0.95 -12.21
N ASP A 42 -1.40 0.16 -11.58
CA ASP A 42 -1.77 1.41 -12.25
C ASP A 42 -0.65 1.88 -13.20
N GLU A 43 -0.99 2.27 -14.42
CA GLU A 43 -0.01 2.52 -15.48
C GLU A 43 1.01 3.61 -15.12
N GLU A 44 0.54 4.71 -14.52
CA GLU A 44 1.40 5.80 -14.05
C GLU A 44 2.36 5.32 -12.96
N SER A 45 1.86 4.47 -12.06
CA SER A 45 2.66 3.86 -11.01
C SER A 45 3.69 2.87 -11.57
N LEU A 46 3.33 2.07 -12.58
CA LEU A 46 4.22 1.13 -13.24
C LEU A 46 5.39 1.84 -13.92
N VAL A 47 5.12 2.94 -14.65
CA VAL A 47 6.16 3.76 -15.29
C VAL A 47 7.13 4.28 -14.24
N ARG A 48 6.63 4.82 -13.12
CA ARG A 48 7.49 5.30 -12.02
C ARG A 48 8.33 4.19 -11.40
N LEU A 49 7.74 3.02 -11.14
CA LEU A 49 8.45 1.89 -10.53
C LEU A 49 9.57 1.38 -11.44
N ARG A 50 9.30 1.20 -12.74
CA ARG A 50 10.32 0.81 -13.73
C ARG A 50 11.42 1.86 -13.87
N PHE A 51 11.07 3.14 -13.83
CA PHE A 51 12.05 4.21 -13.84
C PHE A 51 12.98 4.12 -12.63
N THR A 52 12.44 3.98 -11.41
CA THR A 52 13.26 3.79 -10.20
C THR A 52 14.18 2.59 -10.29
N ASP A 53 13.67 1.44 -10.75
CA ASP A 53 14.46 0.21 -10.95
C ASP A 53 15.64 0.44 -11.92
N SER A 54 15.41 1.20 -13.00
CA SER A 54 16.47 1.57 -13.95
C SER A 54 17.52 2.53 -13.39
N GLN A 55 17.15 3.39 -12.43
CA GLN A 55 18.07 4.33 -11.79
C GLN A 55 18.91 3.66 -10.71
N TYR A 56 18.38 2.61 -10.07
CA TYR A 56 19.01 1.93 -8.94
C TYR A 56 19.07 0.41 -9.14
N PRO A 57 19.76 -0.07 -10.20
CA PRO A 57 19.80 -1.49 -10.51
C PRO A 57 20.41 -2.30 -9.36
N GLY A 58 19.72 -3.35 -8.93
CA GLY A 58 20.17 -4.25 -7.86
C GLY A 58 19.86 -3.77 -6.44
N PHE A 59 19.17 -2.63 -6.28
CA PHE A 59 18.74 -2.13 -4.97
C PHE A 59 17.53 -2.89 -4.41
N SER A 60 16.62 -3.35 -5.28
CA SER A 60 15.45 -4.17 -4.95
C SER A 60 15.24 -5.27 -5.99
N THR A 61 14.27 -6.16 -5.77
CA THR A 61 13.84 -7.09 -6.82
C THR A 61 13.29 -6.29 -8.01
N PRO A 62 13.65 -6.62 -9.26
CA PRO A 62 13.12 -5.92 -10.43
C PRO A 62 11.60 -5.95 -10.48
N ILE A 63 10.98 -4.81 -10.80
CA ILE A 63 9.52 -4.67 -10.67
C ILE A 63 8.76 -5.66 -11.54
N ASP A 64 9.25 -5.96 -12.74
CA ASP A 64 8.60 -6.93 -13.64
C ASP A 64 8.61 -8.35 -13.06
N LYS A 65 9.64 -8.70 -12.28
CA LYS A 65 9.69 -9.98 -11.54
C LYS A 65 8.70 -9.99 -10.38
N ILE A 66 8.55 -8.87 -9.67
CA ILE A 66 7.53 -8.73 -8.62
C ILE A 66 6.13 -8.90 -9.22
N ILE A 67 5.82 -8.21 -10.32
CA ILE A 67 4.53 -8.30 -11.02
C ILE A 67 4.24 -9.74 -11.44
N THR A 68 5.20 -10.40 -12.10
CA THR A 68 5.06 -11.80 -12.54
C THR A 68 4.70 -12.71 -11.36
N ARG A 69 5.34 -12.50 -10.20
CA ARG A 69 5.03 -13.27 -9.00
C ARG A 69 3.65 -12.94 -8.43
N MET A 70 3.24 -11.67 -8.42
CA MET A 70 1.89 -11.29 -7.99
C MET A 70 0.80 -11.88 -8.89
N GLU A 71 1.04 -12.00 -10.20
CA GLU A 71 0.13 -12.67 -11.13
C GLU A 71 0.01 -14.18 -10.88
N GLN A 72 1.13 -14.83 -10.53
CA GLN A 72 1.18 -16.28 -10.30
C GLN A 72 0.71 -16.70 -8.90
N GLU A 73 1.11 -15.95 -7.89
CA GLU A 73 0.92 -16.28 -6.48
C GLU A 73 -0.30 -15.57 -5.88
N GLY A 74 -0.79 -14.50 -6.53
CA GLY A 74 -1.63 -13.49 -5.90
C GLY A 74 -0.82 -12.59 -4.96
N ILE A 75 -1.53 -11.76 -4.19
CA ILE A 75 -0.93 -10.82 -3.26
C ILE A 75 -1.32 -11.10 -1.81
N LYS A 76 -0.52 -10.57 -0.89
CA LYS A 76 -0.88 -10.37 0.52
C LYS A 76 -0.61 -8.96 0.99
N ILE A 77 -1.31 -8.56 2.04
CA ILE A 77 -1.10 -7.30 2.74
C ILE A 77 -0.29 -7.58 4.01
N THR A 78 0.75 -6.80 4.26
CA THR A 78 1.54 -6.87 5.50
C THR A 78 1.87 -5.49 6.04
N PHE A 79 2.25 -5.44 7.31
CA PHE A 79 2.80 -4.27 7.95
C PHE A 79 4.32 -4.28 7.92
N GLY A 80 4.92 -3.09 7.90
CA GLY A 80 6.33 -2.93 8.24
C GLY A 80 6.59 -3.03 9.74
N THR A 81 7.82 -2.72 10.14
CA THR A 81 8.31 -2.81 11.52
C THR A 81 7.50 -1.99 12.54
N HIS A 82 6.80 -0.95 12.08
CA HIS A 82 5.95 -0.10 12.91
C HIS A 82 4.51 -0.09 12.38
N PRO A 83 3.67 -1.10 12.72
CA PRO A 83 2.30 -1.20 12.21
C PRO A 83 1.44 0.04 12.48
N GLY A 84 1.63 0.66 13.64
CA GLY A 84 0.93 1.88 14.05
C GLY A 84 1.26 3.13 13.24
N SER A 85 2.32 3.11 12.42
CA SER A 85 2.67 4.25 11.56
C SER A 85 1.94 4.26 10.23
N GLY A 86 1.12 3.23 9.94
CA GLY A 86 0.47 3.09 8.64
C GLY A 86 1.42 2.63 7.52
N ASN A 87 2.55 2.02 7.86
CA ASN A 87 3.44 1.42 6.87
C ASN A 87 2.88 0.06 6.45
N VAL A 88 2.08 0.08 5.39
CA VAL A 88 1.39 -1.08 4.82
C VAL A 88 1.97 -1.36 3.43
N TYR A 89 2.23 -2.64 3.18
CA TYR A 89 2.90 -3.14 2.00
C TYR A 89 2.06 -4.22 1.32
N VAL A 90 2.19 -4.29 0.00
CA VAL A 90 1.65 -5.36 -0.85
C VAL A 90 2.82 -6.19 -1.36
N LEU A 91 2.74 -7.51 -1.23
CA LEU A 91 3.77 -8.44 -1.69
C LEU A 91 3.15 -9.60 -2.48
N PRO A 92 3.95 -10.30 -3.31
CA PRO A 92 3.60 -11.65 -3.74
C PRO A 92 3.28 -12.53 -2.53
N TYR A 93 2.22 -13.34 -2.62
CA TYR A 93 1.68 -14.07 -1.49
C TYR A 93 2.73 -14.93 -0.74
N LEU A 94 3.65 -15.56 -1.47
CA LEU A 94 4.66 -16.44 -0.88
C LEU A 94 5.96 -15.69 -0.49
N SER A 95 6.08 -14.39 -0.79
CA SER A 95 7.26 -13.62 -0.39
C SER A 95 7.24 -13.22 1.08
N ASN A 96 8.37 -13.33 1.77
CA ASN A 96 8.57 -12.77 3.10
C ASN A 96 9.57 -11.58 3.09
N ASP A 97 10.01 -11.15 1.91
CA ASP A 97 10.99 -10.09 1.75
C ASP A 97 10.31 -8.73 1.54
N ILE A 98 9.92 -8.10 2.64
CA ILE A 98 9.25 -6.79 2.64
C ILE A 98 10.14 -5.71 2.03
N GLU A 99 11.45 -5.78 2.21
CA GLU A 99 12.36 -4.74 1.75
C GLU A 99 12.50 -4.74 0.23
N ASN A 100 12.57 -5.92 -0.39
CA ASN A 100 12.87 -6.04 -1.81
C ASN A 100 11.67 -6.34 -2.71
N ASP A 101 10.62 -6.98 -2.18
CA ASP A 101 9.48 -7.45 -2.98
C ASP A 101 8.19 -6.63 -2.78
N SER A 102 8.23 -5.57 -1.98
CA SER A 102 7.03 -4.81 -1.65
C SER A 102 6.73 -3.65 -2.59
N ILE A 103 5.43 -3.40 -2.76
CA ILE A 103 4.90 -2.16 -3.34
C ILE A 103 3.88 -1.54 -2.39
N SER A 104 3.56 -0.26 -2.62
CA SER A 104 2.53 0.43 -1.86
C SER A 104 1.12 0.10 -2.39
N PRO A 105 0.08 -0.02 -1.53
CA PRO A 105 -1.29 -0.29 -1.96
C PRO A 105 -1.82 0.65 -3.05
N ARG A 106 -1.45 1.94 -3.03
CA ARG A 106 -1.85 2.90 -4.08
C ARG A 106 -1.42 2.52 -5.50
N HIS A 107 -0.38 1.69 -5.65
CA HIS A 107 0.11 1.28 -6.95
C HIS A 107 -0.82 0.26 -7.62
N LEU A 108 -1.69 -0.41 -6.85
CA LEU A 108 -2.65 -1.35 -7.41
C LEU A 108 -3.69 -0.65 -8.27
N LYS A 109 -4.05 -1.28 -9.38
CA LYS A 109 -5.16 -0.90 -10.22
C LYS A 109 -6.48 -1.22 -9.52
N LEU A 110 -7.44 -0.30 -9.55
CA LEU A 110 -8.79 -0.57 -9.07
C LEU A 110 -9.55 -1.40 -10.11
N SER A 111 -10.26 -2.42 -9.64
CA SER A 111 -11.15 -3.24 -10.46
C SER A 111 -12.58 -3.18 -9.91
N VAL A 112 -13.57 -3.49 -10.76
CA VAL A 112 -14.98 -3.57 -10.35
C VAL A 112 -15.22 -4.78 -9.45
N ASP A 113 -14.59 -5.92 -9.77
CA ASP A 113 -14.78 -7.20 -9.08
C ASP A 113 -13.79 -7.43 -7.92
N MET A 114 -13.12 -6.38 -7.47
CA MET A 114 -12.15 -6.43 -6.38
C MET A 114 -12.85 -6.44 -5.02
N ASP A 115 -12.24 -7.11 -4.04
CA ASP A 115 -12.68 -7.06 -2.64
C ASP A 115 -12.83 -5.60 -2.14
N GLU A 116 -13.97 -5.31 -1.52
CA GLU A 116 -14.33 -3.94 -1.10
C GLU A 116 -13.42 -3.42 0.03
N VAL A 117 -12.84 -4.30 0.86
CA VAL A 117 -11.86 -3.91 1.89
C VAL A 117 -10.55 -3.51 1.22
N LEU A 118 -10.07 -4.28 0.24
CA LEU A 118 -8.88 -3.94 -0.55
C LEU A 118 -9.08 -2.63 -1.33
N LYS A 119 -10.23 -2.47 -1.97
CA LYS A 119 -10.58 -1.23 -2.68
C LYS A 119 -10.55 -0.02 -1.75
N SER A 120 -11.13 -0.15 -0.57
CA SER A 120 -11.13 0.89 0.46
C SER A 120 -9.70 1.20 0.93
N LEU A 121 -8.86 0.19 1.12
CA LEU A 121 -7.45 0.36 1.48
C LEU A 121 -6.69 1.18 0.43
N ILE A 122 -6.84 0.84 -0.85
CA ILE A 122 -6.18 1.52 -1.97
C ILE A 122 -6.63 2.98 -2.04
N LEU A 123 -7.94 3.24 -1.93
CA LEU A 123 -8.49 4.60 -1.96
C LEU A 123 -8.00 5.45 -0.77
N ALA A 124 -7.96 4.88 0.43
CA ALA A 124 -7.44 5.54 1.63
C ALA A 124 -5.94 5.88 1.49
N ASN A 125 -5.15 4.99 0.89
CA ASN A 125 -3.73 5.24 0.64
C ASN A 125 -3.52 6.36 -0.40
N LYS A 126 -4.29 6.35 -1.50
CA LYS A 126 -4.26 7.41 -2.52
C LYS A 126 -4.65 8.78 -1.95
N ALA A 127 -5.65 8.84 -1.06
CA ALA A 127 -6.12 10.09 -0.47
C ALA A 127 -5.10 10.73 0.51
N SER A 128 -4.27 9.92 1.16
CA SER A 128 -3.31 10.36 2.18
C SER A 128 -2.06 11.05 1.62
N GLN A 129 -1.80 10.96 0.31
CA GLN A 129 -0.65 11.60 -0.34
C GLN A 129 -1.01 12.81 -1.22
N LYS A 130 -2.21 13.38 -1.06
CA LYS A 130 -2.46 14.75 -1.56
C LYS A 130 -1.69 15.76 -0.70
N VAL A 131 -0.39 15.83 -0.93
CA VAL A 131 0.45 16.98 -0.59
C VAL A 131 0.73 17.69 -1.94
N PRO A 132 0.44 19.00 -2.07
CA PRO A 132 0.71 19.75 -3.30
C PRO A 132 2.19 19.75 -3.68
#